data_AF-A0A8B6GP56-F1
#
_entry.id   AF-A0A8B6GP56-F1
#
_cell.length_a   1.000
_cell.length_b   1.000
_cell.length_c   1.000
_cell.angle_alpha   90.00
_cell.angle_beta   90.00
_cell.angle_gamma   90.00
#
_symmetry.space_group_name_H-M   'P 1'
#
loop_
_entity.id
_entity.type
_entity.pdbx_description
1 polymer ?
#
loop_
_entity_poly.entity_id
_entity_poly.type
_entity_poly.pdbx_seq_one_letter_code
_entity_poly.pdbx_strand_id
1 'polypeptide(L)'
;MYNLNNANSSEYRIDRNFRERHRVRKISHVFEELKGKLPEEWTSRKMSKAEILRKTIKYIRYLTNAVQEQDKTEENKDIHSKELTFQMSENYSSAERFCSNFSNHRNNELDRDSLLQWLESACASDVA
;
A
#
# COMPACT_ATOMS: atom_id res chain seq x y z
N MET A 1 -4.43 -42.14 -42.82
CA MET A 1 -5.01 -40.80 -42.59
C MET A 1 -5.56 -40.76 -41.17
N TYR A 2 -4.86 -40.16 -40.22
CA TYR A 2 -5.40 -40.01 -38.86
C TYR A 2 -6.18 -38.70 -38.78
N ASN A 3 -7.47 -38.80 -38.49
CA ASN A 3 -8.34 -37.66 -38.25
C ASN A 3 -8.67 -37.62 -36.74
N LEU A 4 -7.92 -36.80 -35.99
CA LEU A 4 -7.93 -36.68 -34.52
C LEU A 4 -8.26 -35.25 -34.06
N ASN A 5 -9.05 -34.50 -34.84
CA ASN A 5 -9.09 -33.04 -34.68
C ASN A 5 -10.49 -32.48 -34.36
N ASN A 6 -11.09 -32.85 -33.22
CA ASN A 6 -12.21 -32.04 -32.71
C ASN A 6 -12.37 -32.02 -31.17
N ALA A 7 -12.24 -33.15 -30.47
CA ALA A 7 -12.46 -33.20 -29.02
C ALA A 7 -11.34 -32.51 -28.20
N ASN A 8 -10.08 -32.72 -28.56
CA ASN A 8 -8.90 -32.11 -27.90
C ASN A 8 -8.86 -30.58 -28.02
N SER A 9 -9.54 -30.01 -29.02
CA SER A 9 -9.68 -28.56 -29.19
C SER A 9 -10.62 -27.97 -28.14
N SER A 10 -11.64 -28.72 -27.71
CA SER A 10 -12.61 -28.26 -26.71
C SER A 10 -12.02 -28.19 -25.31
N GLU A 11 -11.26 -29.22 -24.90
CA GLU A 11 -10.59 -29.29 -23.60
C GLU A 11 -9.50 -28.22 -23.46
N TYR A 12 -8.66 -28.06 -24.48
CA TYR A 12 -7.69 -26.96 -24.52
C TYR A 12 -8.33 -25.57 -24.45
N ARG A 13 -9.51 -25.39 -25.09
CA ARG A 13 -10.29 -24.14 -25.00
C ARG A 13 -10.86 -23.94 -23.60
N ILE A 14 -11.30 -25.01 -22.93
CA ILE A 14 -11.81 -24.97 -21.55
C ILE A 14 -10.69 -24.55 -20.59
N ASP A 15 -9.53 -25.19 -20.66
CA ASP A 15 -8.37 -24.88 -19.81
C ASP A 15 -7.87 -23.45 -20.01
N ARG A 16 -7.75 -23.01 -21.27
CA ARG A 16 -7.42 -21.62 -21.57
C ARG A 16 -8.44 -20.66 -20.99
N ASN A 17 -9.73 -20.96 -21.10
CA ASN A 17 -10.80 -20.11 -20.56
C ASN A 17 -10.79 -20.09 -19.04
N PHE A 18 -10.53 -21.22 -18.39
CA PHE A 18 -10.39 -21.31 -16.93
C PHE A 18 -9.23 -20.46 -16.43
N ARG A 19 -8.06 -20.57 -17.07
CA ARG A 19 -6.87 -19.75 -16.75
C ARG A 19 -7.17 -18.26 -16.91
N GLU A 20 -7.82 -17.87 -18.00
CA GLU A 20 -8.16 -16.47 -18.24
C GLU A 20 -9.19 -15.96 -17.24
N ARG A 21 -10.22 -16.76 -16.91
CA ARG A 21 -11.17 -16.44 -15.83
C ARG A 21 -10.44 -16.25 -14.50
N HIS A 22 -9.51 -17.13 -14.14
CA HIS A 22 -8.73 -17.00 -12.92
C HIS A 22 -7.90 -15.71 -12.90
N ARG A 23 -7.20 -15.40 -13.99
CA ARG A 23 -6.44 -14.15 -14.15
C ARG A 23 -7.33 -12.93 -13.98
N VAL A 24 -8.50 -12.91 -14.63
CA VAL A 24 -9.45 -11.80 -14.55
C VAL A 24 -10.05 -11.67 -13.14
N ARG A 25 -10.36 -12.78 -12.46
CA ARG A 25 -10.81 -12.75 -11.06
C ARG A 25 -9.78 -12.12 -10.14
N LYS A 26 -8.49 -12.47 -10.30
CA LYS A 26 -7.40 -11.86 -9.54
C LYS A 26 -7.36 -10.34 -9.75
N ILE A 27 -7.48 -9.88 -10.98
CA ILE A 27 -7.53 -8.43 -11.28
C ILE A 27 -8.75 -7.77 -10.64
N SER A 28 -9.95 -8.38 -10.79
CA SER A 28 -11.17 -7.84 -10.19
C SER A 28 -11.07 -7.73 -8.66
N HIS A 29 -10.43 -8.69 -8.00
CA HIS A 29 -10.16 -8.62 -6.57
C HIS A 29 -9.27 -7.42 -6.20
N VAL A 30 -8.16 -7.21 -6.93
CA VAL A 30 -7.28 -6.04 -6.74
C VAL A 30 -8.05 -4.71 -6.95
N PHE A 31 -9.00 -4.66 -7.87
CA PHE A 31 -9.86 -3.47 -8.06
C PHE A 31 -10.77 -3.20 -6.85
N GLU A 32 -11.33 -4.23 -6.23
CA GLU A 32 -12.15 -4.06 -5.01
C GLU A 32 -11.28 -3.67 -3.80
N GLU A 33 -10.09 -4.24 -3.66
CA GLU A 33 -9.13 -3.80 -2.64
C GLU A 33 -8.73 -2.34 -2.82
N LEU A 34 -8.42 -1.95 -4.07
CA LEU A 34 -8.07 -0.56 -4.40
C LEU A 34 -9.22 0.40 -4.08
N LYS A 35 -10.45 0.00 -4.39
CA LYS A 35 -11.66 0.74 -4.03
C LYS A 35 -11.82 0.85 -2.52
N GLY A 36 -11.53 -0.20 -1.77
CA GLY A 36 -11.58 -0.20 -0.30
C GLY A 36 -10.57 0.74 0.37
N LYS A 37 -9.56 1.24 -0.36
CA LYS A 37 -8.63 2.27 0.13
C LYS A 37 -9.12 3.70 -0.10
N LEU A 38 -10.19 3.89 -0.86
CA LEU A 38 -10.77 5.22 -1.09
C LEU A 38 -11.65 5.63 0.10
N PRO A 39 -11.81 6.94 0.35
CA PRO A 39 -12.78 7.45 1.31
C PRO A 39 -14.20 6.93 1.02
N GLU A 40 -14.95 6.58 2.07
CA GLU A 40 -16.26 5.92 1.95
C GLU A 40 -17.23 6.78 1.13
N GLU A 41 -17.23 8.10 1.33
CA GLU A 41 -18.09 9.06 0.62
C GLU A 41 -17.83 9.10 -0.88
N TRP A 42 -16.63 8.65 -1.30
CA TRP A 42 -16.22 8.63 -2.70
C TRP A 42 -16.46 7.24 -3.31
N THR A 43 -16.81 6.23 -2.54
CA THR A 43 -17.10 4.89 -3.06
C THR A 43 -18.60 4.70 -3.30
N SER A 44 -18.96 3.91 -4.30
CA SER A 44 -20.35 3.49 -4.52
C SER A 44 -20.42 1.99 -4.80
N ARG A 45 -21.59 1.38 -4.55
CA ARG A 45 -21.81 -0.06 -4.76
C ARG A 45 -21.52 -0.49 -6.20
N LYS A 46 -21.78 0.37 -7.19
CA LYS A 46 -21.66 0.11 -8.63
C LYS A 46 -20.62 1.03 -9.29
N MET A 47 -19.42 1.10 -8.73
CA MET A 47 -18.35 1.89 -9.32
C MET A 47 -17.63 1.11 -10.41
N SER A 48 -17.46 1.73 -11.58
CA SER A 48 -16.72 1.12 -12.70
C SER A 48 -15.21 1.11 -12.44
N LYS A 49 -14.48 0.23 -13.14
CA LYS A 49 -13.01 0.18 -13.09
C LYS A 49 -12.36 1.52 -13.41
N ALA A 50 -12.91 2.25 -14.39
CA ALA A 50 -12.39 3.56 -14.78
C ALA A 50 -12.62 4.62 -13.69
N GLU A 51 -13.77 4.61 -13.03
CA GLU A 51 -14.05 5.50 -11.90
C GLU A 51 -13.15 5.21 -10.70
N ILE A 52 -12.90 3.93 -10.39
CA ILE A 52 -11.94 3.53 -9.35
C ILE A 52 -10.58 4.19 -9.65
N LEU A 53 -10.04 3.99 -10.85
CA LEU A 53 -8.74 4.56 -11.23
C LEU A 53 -8.70 6.08 -11.14
N ARG A 54 -9.74 6.78 -11.64
CA ARG A 54 -9.83 8.24 -11.59
C ARG A 54 -9.85 8.74 -10.14
N LYS A 55 -10.63 8.09 -9.26
CA LYS A 55 -10.73 8.47 -7.85
C LYS A 55 -9.45 8.14 -7.07
N THR A 56 -8.79 7.03 -7.36
CA THR A 56 -7.48 6.70 -6.79
C THR A 56 -6.45 7.78 -7.10
N ILE A 57 -6.35 8.21 -8.36
CA ILE A 57 -5.41 9.28 -8.73
C ILE A 57 -5.75 10.58 -7.98
N LYS A 58 -7.04 10.93 -7.89
CA LYS A 58 -7.49 12.10 -7.13
C LYS A 58 -7.10 11.99 -5.65
N TYR A 59 -7.28 10.82 -5.05
CA TYR A 59 -7.01 10.59 -3.63
C TYR A 59 -5.51 10.63 -3.31
N ILE A 60 -4.67 10.03 -4.16
CA ILE A 60 -3.21 10.16 -4.05
C ILE A 60 -2.81 11.63 -4.02
N ARG A 61 -3.30 12.44 -4.98
CA ARG A 61 -3.00 13.88 -5.05
C ARG A 61 -3.48 14.63 -3.81
N TYR A 62 -4.68 14.31 -3.32
CA TYR A 62 -5.23 14.92 -2.10
C TYR A 62 -4.32 14.66 -0.89
N LEU A 63 -3.92 13.40 -0.68
CA LEU A 63 -3.03 13.02 0.43
C LEU A 63 -1.64 13.64 0.29
N THR A 64 -1.07 13.65 -0.93
CA THR A 64 0.23 14.29 -1.20
C THR A 64 0.21 15.77 -0.84
N ASN A 65 -0.85 16.49 -1.21
CA ASN A 65 -0.97 17.91 -0.87
C ASN A 65 -1.10 18.13 0.64
N ALA A 66 -1.91 17.32 1.32
CA ALA A 66 -2.10 17.42 2.76
C ALA A 66 -0.78 17.25 3.54
N VAL A 67 0.07 16.30 3.12
CA VAL A 67 1.40 16.10 3.73
C VAL A 67 2.31 17.30 3.45
N GLN A 68 2.35 17.81 2.22
CA GLN A 68 3.19 18.97 1.86
C GLN A 68 2.77 20.26 2.59
N GLU A 69 1.48 20.43 2.88
CA GLU A 69 0.99 21.56 3.67
C GLU A 69 1.45 21.47 5.13
N GLN A 70 1.48 20.26 5.71
CA GLN A 70 2.01 20.04 7.07
C GLN A 70 3.49 20.41 7.15
N ASP A 71 4.30 19.94 6.19
CA ASP A 71 5.75 20.23 6.15
C ASP A 71 6.03 21.75 6.09
N LYS A 72 5.27 22.50 5.28
CA LYS A 72 5.37 23.97 5.20
C LYS A 72 4.96 24.68 6.48
N THR A 73 4.06 24.08 7.25
CA THR A 73 3.60 24.63 8.52
C THR A 73 4.67 24.43 9.60
N GLU A 74 5.46 23.36 9.52
CA GLU A 74 6.59 23.13 10.43
C GLU A 74 7.78 24.05 10.12
N GLU A 75 8.06 24.36 8.85
CA GLU A 75 9.07 25.38 8.49
C GLU A 75 8.71 26.78 9.03
N ASN A 76 7.42 27.14 9.05
CA ASN A 76 6.96 28.41 9.63
C ASN A 76 6.97 28.42 11.17
N LYS A 77 6.80 27.27 11.82
CA LYS A 77 6.97 27.15 13.28
C LYS A 77 8.44 27.26 13.68
N ASP A 78 9.38 26.86 12.83
CA ASP A 78 10.80 27.01 13.11
C ASP A 78 11.25 28.48 13.06
N ILE A 79 10.58 29.33 12.26
CA ILE A 79 10.82 30.78 12.25
C ILE A 79 10.24 31.45 13.52
N HIS A 80 9.04 31.05 13.96
CA HIS A 80 8.45 31.60 15.19
C HIS A 80 9.11 31.04 16.47
N SER A 81 9.64 29.81 16.42
CA SER A 81 10.42 29.22 17.52
C SER A 81 11.81 29.85 17.64
N LYS A 82 12.43 30.29 16.53
CA LYS A 82 13.70 31.06 16.57
C LYS A 82 13.53 32.43 17.24
N GLU A 83 12.40 33.10 17.03
CA GLU A 83 12.10 34.38 17.70
C GLU A 83 11.88 34.19 19.22
N LEU A 84 11.21 33.10 19.64
CA LEU A 84 11.01 32.80 21.07
C LEU A 84 12.25 32.20 21.75
N THR A 85 13.09 31.46 21.04
CA THR A 85 14.36 30.90 21.58
C THR A 85 15.47 31.95 21.70
N PHE A 86 15.44 33.04 20.91
CA PHE A 86 16.36 34.16 21.08
C PHE A 86 16.16 34.88 22.43
N GLN A 87 14.91 34.95 22.93
CA GLN A 87 14.63 35.52 24.25
C GLN A 87 14.76 34.51 25.42
N MET A 88 14.76 33.22 25.11
CA MET A 88 14.80 32.17 26.12
C MET A 88 16.24 31.71 26.49
N SER A 89 17.23 31.96 25.63
CA SER A 89 18.63 31.54 25.84
C SER A 89 19.33 32.22 27.02
N GLU A 90 18.84 33.37 27.48
CA GLU A 90 19.31 34.02 28.72
C GLU A 90 18.88 33.26 30.00
N ASN A 91 17.85 32.40 29.94
CA ASN A 91 17.25 31.78 31.13
C ASN A 91 17.55 30.27 31.30
N TYR A 92 18.04 29.55 30.29
CA TYR A 92 18.14 28.07 30.32
C TYR A 92 19.53 27.49 30.64
N SER A 93 20.54 28.32 30.89
CA SER A 93 21.86 27.87 31.39
C SER A 93 21.78 27.14 32.75
N SER A 94 20.64 27.25 33.48
CA SER A 94 20.40 26.51 34.73
C SER A 94 19.76 25.12 34.57
N ALA A 95 19.21 24.74 33.42
CA ALA A 95 18.31 23.57 33.32
C ALA A 95 18.90 22.30 32.65
N GLU A 96 20.11 22.35 32.07
CA GLU A 96 20.68 21.24 31.25
C GLU A 96 21.08 19.96 32.01
N ARG A 97 20.79 19.83 33.32
CA ARG A 97 21.26 18.68 34.11
C ARG A 97 20.36 17.45 34.15
N PHE A 98 19.17 17.42 33.50
CA PHE A 98 18.17 16.39 33.84
C PHE A 98 17.74 15.38 32.76
N CYS A 99 17.98 15.58 31.46
CA CYS A 99 17.29 14.78 30.43
C CYS A 99 18.18 14.04 29.42
N SER A 100 19.33 13.52 29.86
CA SER A 100 20.17 12.62 29.03
C SER A 100 19.66 11.16 28.97
N ASN A 101 18.45 10.85 29.45
CA ASN A 101 18.13 9.48 29.90
C ASN A 101 17.10 8.66 29.11
N PHE A 102 16.62 9.05 27.93
CA PHE A 102 15.75 8.13 27.16
C PHE A 102 16.08 8.11 25.67
N SER A 103 17.19 7.44 25.35
CA SER A 103 17.36 6.81 24.04
C SER A 103 16.80 5.39 24.05
N ASN A 104 16.29 4.98 22.89
CA ASN A 104 16.05 3.61 22.43
C ASN A 104 14.67 2.99 22.76
N HIS A 105 13.87 2.73 21.72
CA HIS A 105 13.91 1.44 21.03
C HIS A 105 13.02 1.43 19.77
N ARG A 106 13.59 0.92 18.68
CA ARG A 106 12.97 0.69 17.38
C ARG A 106 12.74 -0.83 17.23
N ASN A 107 11.77 -1.17 16.37
CA ASN A 107 11.61 -2.42 15.58
C ASN A 107 10.54 -3.42 16.04
N ASN A 108 9.60 -3.69 15.13
CA ASN A 108 9.04 -5.02 14.91
C ASN A 108 8.83 -5.19 13.40
N GLU A 109 9.83 -5.80 12.77
CA GLU A 109 9.86 -6.14 11.35
C GLU A 109 9.35 -7.58 11.23
N LEU A 110 8.21 -7.77 10.55
CA LEU A 110 7.64 -9.10 10.33
C LEU A 110 8.50 -9.84 9.30
N ASP A 111 8.99 -10.98 9.76
CA ASP A 111 9.96 -11.86 9.15
C ASP A 111 9.61 -12.28 7.71
N ARG A 112 10.51 -11.93 6.78
CA ARG A 112 10.43 -12.25 5.34
C ARG A 112 10.54 -13.74 5.06
N ASP A 113 11.14 -14.50 5.98
CA ASP A 113 11.41 -15.92 5.79
C ASP A 113 10.13 -16.76 5.90
N SER A 114 9.16 -16.31 6.71
CA SER A 114 7.84 -16.94 6.85
C SER A 114 7.00 -16.92 5.56
N LEU A 115 7.21 -15.97 4.65
CA LEU A 115 6.45 -15.87 3.39
C LEU A 115 7.02 -16.74 2.26
N LEU A 116 8.33 -17.02 2.29
CA LEU A 116 8.97 -17.87 1.28
C LEU A 116 8.61 -19.35 1.49
N GLN A 117 8.42 -19.76 2.75
CA GLN A 117 8.09 -21.14 3.08
C GLN A 117 6.69 -21.59 2.62
N TRP A 118 5.72 -20.68 2.50
CA TRP A 118 4.38 -21.01 2.00
C TRP A 118 4.35 -21.20 0.47
N LEU A 119 5.19 -20.46 -0.27
CA LEU A 119 5.23 -20.50 -1.73
C LEU A 119 5.88 -21.79 -2.27
N GLU A 120 6.90 -22.32 -1.60
CA GLU A 120 7.56 -23.56 -2.04
C GLU A 120 6.68 -24.81 -1.82
N SER A 121 5.87 -24.81 -0.75
CA SER A 121 4.96 -25.92 -0.44
C SER A 121 3.82 -26.04 -1.46
N ALA A 122 3.39 -24.92 -2.07
CA ALA A 122 2.31 -24.90 -3.07
C ALA A 122 2.74 -25.41 -4.47
N CYS A 123 4.04 -25.50 -4.76
CA CYS A 123 4.54 -25.98 -6.05
C CYS A 123 4.85 -27.49 -6.08
N ALA A 124 4.82 -28.19 -4.93
CA ALA A 124 5.29 -29.57 -4.81
C ALA A 124 4.20 -30.65 -5.03
N SER A 125 2.94 -30.30 -5.29
CA SER A 125 1.82 -31.27 -5.32
C SER A 125 1.37 -31.77 -6.71
N ASP A 126 2.07 -31.46 -7.80
CA ASP A 126 1.76 -31.96 -9.17
C ASP A 126 2.83 -32.94 -9.72
N VAL A 127 3.37 -33.82 -8.86
CA VAL A 127 4.13 -34.99 -9.31
C VAL A 127 3.78 -36.21 -8.46
N ALA A 128 2.66 -36.87 -8.79
CA ALA A 128 2.40 -38.28 -8.48
C ALA A 128 1.34 -38.83 -9.45
#